data_AF-A0A7S4SC67-F1
#
_entry.id   AF-A0A7S4SC67-F1
#
_cell.length_a   1.000
_cell.length_b   1.000
_cell.length_c   1.000
_cell.angle_alpha   90.00
_cell.angle_beta   90.00
_cell.angle_gamma   90.00
#
_symmetry.space_group_name_H-M   'P 1'
#
loop_
_entity.id
_entity.type
_entity.pdbx_description
1 polymer ?
#
loop_
_entity_poly.entity_id
_entity_poly.type
_entity_poly.pdbx_seq_one_letter_code
_entity_poly.pdbx_strand_id
1 'polypeptide(L)'
;NESCIALANSSYLLLQFKDVAGSKRLAELALLLLEKLQAKKYLPRVYAVIYAGIFSWCYHLKLSDKLLWQGYQDGMLIGDIEFAFVNAISSFQNRFLYGAQLTLLEKDIELCRKRMVEYRQT
;
A
#
# COMPACT_ATOMS: atom_id res chain seq x y z
N ASN A 1 -11.26 -11.04 -9.93
CA ASN A 1 -10.46 -11.07 -11.17
C ASN A 1 -9.03 -10.66 -10.86
N GLU A 2 -8.05 -11.51 -11.15
CA GLU A 2 -6.62 -11.29 -10.84
C GLU A 2 -5.95 -10.25 -11.76
N SER A 3 -6.63 -9.81 -12.83
CA SER A 3 -6.11 -8.78 -13.74
C SER A 3 -5.69 -7.48 -13.05
N CYS A 4 -6.34 -7.09 -11.95
CA CYS A 4 -5.94 -5.90 -11.18
C CYS A 4 -4.56 -6.05 -10.52
N ILE A 5 -4.24 -7.23 -9.99
CA ILE A 5 -2.92 -7.54 -9.42
C ILE A 5 -1.87 -7.59 -10.53
N ALA A 6 -2.20 -8.24 -11.65
CA ALA A 6 -1.28 -8.33 -12.79
C ALA A 6 -0.86 -6.93 -13.26
N LEU A 7 -1.81 -6.01 -13.43
CA LEU A 7 -1.52 -4.62 -13.81
C LEU A 7 -0.72 -3.86 -12.74
N ALA A 8 -1.03 -4.05 -11.46
CA ALA A 8 -0.27 -3.43 -10.37
C ALA A 8 1.19 -3.90 -10.39
N ASN A 9 1.44 -5.20 -10.58
CA ASN A 9 2.79 -5.75 -10.67
C ASN A 9 3.51 -5.27 -11.94
N SER A 10 2.84 -5.22 -13.09
CA SER A 10 3.40 -4.66 -14.32
C SER A 10 3.77 -3.18 -14.17
N SER A 11 2.95 -2.41 -13.45
CA SER A 11 3.26 -1.02 -13.11
C SER A 11 4.55 -0.91 -12.31
N TYR A 12 4.75 -1.77 -11.30
CA TYR A 12 5.97 -1.80 -10.51
C TYR A 12 7.19 -2.21 -11.35
N LEU A 13 7.04 -3.15 -12.28
CA LEU A 13 8.10 -3.55 -13.21
C LEU A 13 8.55 -2.40 -14.11
N LEU A 14 7.61 -1.60 -14.65
CA LEU A 14 7.96 -0.43 -15.49
C LEU A 14 8.79 0.61 -14.73
N LEU A 15 8.57 0.74 -13.42
CA LEU A 15 9.38 1.61 -12.58
C LEU A 15 10.86 1.17 -12.54
N GLN A 16 11.13 -0.15 -12.56
CA GLN A 16 12.49 -0.68 -12.64
C GLN A 16 13.20 -0.32 -13.95
N PHE A 17 12.43 -0.14 -15.03
CA PHE A 17 12.91 0.35 -16.32
C PHE A 17 12.94 1.88 -16.41
N LYS A 18 12.72 2.59 -15.29
CA LYS A 18 12.64 4.06 -15.20
C LYS A 18 11.49 4.67 -16.02
N ASP A 19 10.52 3.87 -16.45
CA ASP A 19 9.32 4.37 -17.11
C ASP A 19 8.25 4.75 -16.07
N VAL A 20 8.46 5.90 -15.42
CA VAL A 20 7.55 6.43 -14.39
C VAL A 20 6.17 6.74 -14.98
N ALA A 21 6.11 7.26 -16.22
CA ALA A 21 4.85 7.60 -16.87
C ALA A 21 4.03 6.36 -17.21
N GLY A 22 4.65 5.32 -17.76
CA GLY A 22 4.03 4.02 -17.99
C GLY A 22 3.59 3.34 -16.70
N SER A 23 4.45 3.35 -15.67
CA SER A 23 4.13 2.84 -14.34
C SER A 23 2.87 3.50 -13.79
N LYS A 24 2.83 4.84 -13.76
CA LYS A 24 1.67 5.61 -13.30
C LYS A 24 0.37 5.23 -14.02
N ARG A 25 0.38 5.15 -15.35
CA ARG A 25 -0.81 4.78 -16.14
C ARG A 25 -1.34 3.40 -15.80
N LEU A 26 -0.45 2.41 -15.65
CA LEU A 26 -0.86 1.05 -15.28
C LEU A 26 -1.38 0.97 -13.84
N ALA A 27 -0.81 1.76 -12.92
CA ALA A 27 -1.30 1.85 -11.54
C ALA A 27 -2.73 2.42 -11.50
N GLU A 28 -2.99 3.52 -12.18
CA GLU A 28 -4.32 4.12 -12.27
C GLU A 28 -5.33 3.14 -12.88
N LEU A 29 -4.94 2.41 -13.93
CA LEU A 29 -5.80 1.38 -14.54
C LEU A 29 -6.09 0.20 -13.59
N ALA A 30 -5.10 -0.24 -12.82
CA ALA A 30 -5.26 -1.30 -11.82
C ALA A 30 -6.27 -0.89 -10.73
N LEU A 31 -6.20 0.36 -10.25
CA LEU A 31 -7.15 0.90 -9.28
C LEU A 31 -8.57 0.99 -9.85
N LEU A 32 -8.71 1.48 -11.09
CA LEU A 32 -10.01 1.53 -11.77
C LEU A 32 -10.64 0.14 -11.94
N LEU A 33 -9.84 -0.87 -12.28
CA LEU A 33 -10.34 -2.25 -12.39
C LEU A 33 -10.70 -2.84 -11.03
N LEU A 34 -9.92 -2.56 -9.98
CA LEU A 34 -10.22 -2.99 -8.62
C LEU A 34 -11.60 -2.50 -8.18
N GLU A 35 -11.89 -1.22 -8.44
CA GLU A 35 -13.18 -0.59 -8.14
C GLU A 35 -14.32 -1.17 -8.99
N LYS A 36 -14.16 -1.18 -10.32
CA LYS A 36 -15.20 -1.67 -11.24
C LYS A 36 -15.59 -3.13 -10.99
N LEU A 37 -14.63 -3.97 -10.66
CA LEU A 37 -14.85 -5.40 -10.40
C LEU A 37 -15.22 -5.69 -8.94
N GLN A 38 -15.31 -4.66 -8.10
CA GLN A 38 -15.59 -4.74 -6.66
C GLN A 38 -14.71 -5.80 -5.98
N ALA A 39 -13.46 -5.92 -6.42
CA ALA A 39 -12.60 -7.04 -6.06
C ALA A 39 -11.87 -6.80 -4.73
N LYS A 40 -12.65 -6.53 -3.66
CA LYS A 40 -12.17 -6.12 -2.33
C LYS A 40 -11.11 -7.04 -1.75
N LYS A 41 -11.16 -8.33 -2.06
CA LYS A 41 -10.16 -9.32 -1.61
C LYS A 41 -8.73 -9.05 -2.10
N TYR A 42 -8.56 -8.22 -3.14
CA TYR A 42 -7.24 -7.85 -3.67
C TYR A 42 -6.82 -6.44 -3.28
N LEU A 43 -7.67 -5.71 -2.55
CA LEU A 43 -7.44 -4.33 -2.17
C LEU A 43 -6.13 -4.16 -1.39
N PRO A 44 -5.82 -4.96 -0.34
CA PRO A 44 -4.58 -4.79 0.42
C PRO A 44 -3.34 -4.91 -0.46
N ARG A 45 -3.31 -5.94 -1.32
CA ARG A 45 -2.20 -6.19 -2.24
C ARG A 45 -2.05 -5.10 -3.32
N VAL A 46 -3.14 -4.69 -3.96
CA VAL A 46 -3.11 -3.64 -4.98
C VAL A 46 -2.69 -2.30 -4.36
N TYR A 47 -3.19 -1.98 -3.16
CA TYR A 47 -2.84 -0.75 -2.45
C TYR A 47 -1.37 -0.74 -2.03
N ALA A 48 -0.85 -1.86 -1.52
CA ALA A 48 0.56 -1.98 -1.16
C ALA A 48 1.45 -1.70 -2.38
N VAL A 49 1.21 -2.36 -3.51
CA VAL A 49 2.05 -2.17 -4.71
C VAL A 49 1.97 -0.74 -5.23
N ILE A 50 0.77 -0.17 -5.32
CA ILE A 50 0.56 1.13 -5.95
C ILE A 50 0.92 2.29 -5.01
N TYR A 51 0.34 2.31 -3.82
CA TYR A 51 0.47 3.46 -2.92
C TYR A 51 1.80 3.46 -2.17
N ALA A 52 2.42 2.30 -1.90
CA ALA A 52 3.76 2.27 -1.33
C ALA A 52 4.85 2.38 -2.41
N GLY A 53 4.70 1.63 -3.51
CA GLY A 53 5.77 1.46 -4.48
C GLY A 53 5.83 2.51 -5.59
N ILE A 54 4.69 3.05 -6.03
CA ILE A 54 4.58 3.83 -7.28
C ILE A 54 4.18 5.27 -7.01
N PHE A 55 3.15 5.49 -6.21
CA PHE A 55 2.60 6.84 -5.98
C PHE A 55 3.58 7.77 -5.29
N SER A 56 4.50 7.24 -4.49
CA SER A 56 5.59 7.99 -3.86
C SER A 56 6.49 8.72 -4.87
N TRP A 57 6.58 8.23 -6.12
CA TRP A 57 7.34 8.84 -7.20
C TRP A 57 6.54 9.86 -8.02
N CYS A 58 5.21 9.80 -7.93
CA CYS A 58 4.31 10.55 -8.79
C CYS A 58 3.56 11.67 -8.06
N TYR A 59 3.42 11.53 -6.74
CA TYR A 59 2.54 12.32 -5.89
C TYR A 59 3.15 12.54 -4.52
N HIS A 60 2.63 13.54 -3.81
CA HIS A 60 3.02 13.79 -2.43
C HIS A 60 2.57 12.63 -1.51
N LEU A 61 3.47 12.11 -0.68
CA LEU A 61 3.29 10.90 0.16
C LEU A 61 2.06 10.96 1.08
N LYS A 62 1.71 12.17 1.54
CA LYS A 62 0.50 12.42 2.36
C LYS A 62 -0.80 11.96 1.68
N LEU A 63 -0.86 11.97 0.33
CA LEU A 63 -2.06 11.56 -0.42
C LEU A 63 -2.30 10.04 -0.33
N SER A 64 -1.23 9.25 -0.23
CA SER A 64 -1.31 7.79 -0.10
C SER A 64 -1.57 7.31 1.34
N ASP A 65 -1.34 8.15 2.35
CA ASP A 65 -1.35 7.72 3.76
C ASP A 65 -2.70 7.10 4.20
N LYS A 66 -3.80 7.80 3.92
CA LYS A 66 -5.15 7.29 4.25
C LYS A 66 -5.47 5.98 3.52
N LEU A 67 -5.01 5.84 2.28
CA LEU A 67 -5.28 4.68 1.44
C LEU A 67 -4.45 3.48 1.92
N LEU A 68 -3.19 3.69 2.28
CA LEU A 68 -2.35 2.68 2.91
C LEU A 68 -2.96 2.23 4.25
N TRP A 69 -3.41 3.15 5.09
CA TRP A 69 -4.07 2.76 6.34
C TRP A 69 -5.35 1.95 6.12
N GLN A 70 -6.14 2.30 5.10
CA GLN A 70 -7.28 1.48 4.69
C GLN A 70 -6.83 0.08 4.22
N GLY A 71 -5.76 -0.01 3.42
CA GLY A 71 -5.20 -1.29 2.98
C GLY A 71 -4.77 -2.19 4.14
N TYR A 72 -4.22 -1.60 5.21
CA TYR A 72 -3.97 -2.31 6.47
C TYR A 72 -5.26 -2.85 7.10
N GLN A 73 -6.27 -1.99 7.31
CA GLN A 73 -7.52 -2.39 7.96
C GLN A 73 -8.26 -3.48 7.17
N ASP A 74 -8.37 -3.31 5.86
CA ASP A 74 -9.02 -4.26 4.97
C ASP A 74 -8.25 -5.59 4.93
N GLY A 75 -6.91 -5.55 4.92
CA GLY A 75 -6.06 -6.74 4.96
C GLY A 75 -6.22 -7.53 6.25
N MET A 76 -6.23 -6.84 7.40
CA MET A 76 -6.49 -7.46 8.70
C MET A 76 -7.87 -8.13 8.74
N LEU A 77 -8.89 -7.48 8.16
CA LEU A 77 -10.27 -7.99 8.15
C LEU A 77 -10.41 -9.28 7.31
N ILE A 78 -9.74 -9.35 6.16
CA ILE A 78 -9.85 -10.50 5.25
C ILE A 78 -8.79 -11.59 5.48
N GLY A 79 -7.89 -11.38 6.45
CA GLY A 79 -6.80 -12.31 6.76
C GLY A 79 -5.60 -12.24 5.80
N ASP A 80 -5.49 -11.20 4.98
CA ASP A 80 -4.31 -10.94 4.15
C ASP A 80 -3.25 -10.20 4.98
N ILE A 81 -2.67 -10.94 5.93
CA ILE A 81 -1.83 -10.38 6.99
C ILE A 81 -0.53 -9.77 6.44
N GLU A 82 0.09 -10.43 5.46
CA GLU A 82 1.32 -9.96 4.84
C GLU A 82 1.12 -8.57 4.22
N PHE A 83 0.14 -8.43 3.32
CA PHE A 83 -0.11 -7.14 2.68
C PHE A 83 -0.75 -6.12 3.63
N ALA A 84 -1.45 -6.55 4.67
CA ALA A 84 -1.88 -5.63 5.73
C ALA A 84 -0.68 -4.91 6.35
N PHE A 85 0.33 -5.65 6.81
CA PHE A 85 1.49 -5.04 7.46
C PHE A 85 2.39 -4.28 6.50
N VAL A 86 2.51 -4.71 5.23
CA VAL A 86 3.19 -3.90 4.21
C VAL A 86 2.55 -2.53 4.10
N ASN A 87 1.22 -2.46 3.99
CA ASN A 87 0.50 -1.19 3.95
C ASN A 87 0.73 -0.32 5.20
N ALA A 88 0.69 -0.91 6.40
CA ALA A 88 0.92 -0.19 7.64
C ALA A 88 2.35 0.40 7.72
N ILE A 89 3.37 -0.42 7.41
CA ILE A 89 4.77 0.01 7.42
C ILE A 89 4.98 1.14 6.42
N SER A 90 4.41 1.04 5.21
CA SER A 90 4.53 2.10 4.20
C SER A 90 3.82 3.39 4.61
N SER A 91 2.67 3.32 5.30
CA SER A 91 2.04 4.50 5.91
C SER A 91 2.96 5.15 6.94
N PHE A 92 3.59 4.37 7.82
CA PHE A 92 4.53 4.90 8.81
C PHE A 92 5.76 5.57 8.18
N GLN A 93 6.34 4.95 7.16
CA GLN A 93 7.43 5.53 6.38
C GLN A 93 7.01 6.86 5.75
N ASN A 94 5.84 6.89 5.10
CA ASN A 94 5.32 8.11 4.49
C ASN A 94 5.14 9.23 5.53
N ARG A 95 4.53 8.92 6.68
CA ARG A 95 4.32 9.84 7.80
C ARG A 95 5.62 10.40 8.34
N PHE A 96 6.62 9.55 8.51
CA PHE A 96 7.96 9.98 8.89
C PHE A 96 8.54 10.97 7.87
N LEU A 97 8.51 10.59 6.58
CA LEU A 97 9.11 11.37 5.50
C LEU A 97 8.44 12.74 5.27
N TYR A 98 7.13 12.86 5.47
CA TYR A 98 6.45 14.17 5.35
C TYR A 98 6.45 14.99 6.66
N GLY A 99 7.08 14.51 7.73
CA GLY A 99 7.28 15.27 8.97
C GLY A 99 6.15 15.15 10.00
N ALA A 100 5.50 14.00 10.12
CA ALA A 100 4.55 13.75 11.21
C ALA A 100 5.24 13.77 12.59
N GLN A 101 4.49 14.10 13.63
CA GLN A 101 5.00 14.12 15.01
C GLN A 101 5.47 12.72 15.44
N LEU A 102 6.76 12.61 15.78
CA LEU A 102 7.40 11.33 16.09
C LEU A 102 6.73 10.60 17.26
N THR A 103 6.34 11.31 18.31
CA THR A 103 5.69 10.71 19.49
C THR A 103 4.33 10.07 19.20
N LEU A 104 3.61 10.55 18.17
CA LEU A 104 2.38 9.92 17.71
C LEU A 104 2.68 8.71 16.82
N LEU A 105 3.67 8.86 15.93
CA LEU A 105 4.10 7.79 15.03
C LEU A 105 4.65 6.58 15.81
N GLU A 106 5.45 6.80 16.85
CA GLU A 106 5.98 5.74 17.72
C GLU A 106 4.87 4.91 18.36
N LYS A 107 3.78 5.53 18.81
CA LYS A 107 2.64 4.82 19.39
C LYS A 107 1.96 3.90 18.38
N ASP A 108 1.78 4.39 17.16
CA ASP A 108 1.15 3.63 16.07
C ASP A 108 2.05 2.46 15.63
N ILE A 109 3.36 2.69 15.53
CA ILE A 109 4.36 1.67 15.21
C ILE A 109 4.38 0.59 16.31
N GLU A 110 4.40 0.98 17.59
CA GLU A 110 4.44 0.04 18.71
C GLU A 110 3.18 -0.83 18.77
N LEU A 111 2.01 -0.26 18.49
CA LEU A 111 0.77 -1.02 18.37
C LEU A 111 0.84 -2.04 17.23
N CYS A 112 1.32 -1.62 16.05
CA CYS A 112 1.48 -2.54 14.93
C CYS A 112 2.53 -3.61 15.19
N ARG A 113 3.64 -3.27 15.85
CA ARG A 113 4.71 -4.21 16.22
C ARG A 113 4.18 -5.34 17.11
N LYS A 114 3.36 -5.03 18.12
CA LYS A 114 2.72 -6.05 18.97
C LYS A 114 1.87 -7.01 18.15
N ARG A 115 1.07 -6.48 17.22
CA ARG A 115 0.28 -7.31 16.30
C ARG A 115 1.17 -8.14 15.38
N MET A 116 2.25 -7.61 14.83
CA MET A 116 3.17 -8.37 13.98
C MET A 116 3.72 -9.61 14.71
N VAL A 117 4.05 -9.49 16.00
CA VAL A 117 4.48 -10.62 16.83
C VAL A 117 3.36 -11.66 16.99
N GLU A 118 2.14 -11.24 17.28
CA GLU A 118 0.97 -12.15 17.40
C GLU A 118 0.76 -12.97 16.12
N TYR A 119 0.97 -12.34 14.96
CA TYR A 119 0.83 -12.97 13.65
C TYR A 119 2.12 -13.59 13.09
N ARG A 120 3.20 -13.66 13.88
CA ARG A 120 4.50 -14.24 13.51
C ARG A 120 5.10 -13.64 12.23
N GLN A 121 4.97 -12.33 12.07
CA GLN A 121 5.51 -11.57 10.94
C GLN A 121 6.92 -11.00 11.23
N THR A 122 7.47 -11.29 12.41
CA THR A 122 8.82 -10.90 12.89
C THR A 122 9.40 -11.98 13.77
#